data_AF-A0A1I6YL16-F1
#
_entry.id   AF-A0A1I6YL16-F1
#
_cell.length_a   1.000
_cell.length_b   1.000
_cell.length_c   1.000
_cell.angle_alpha   90.00
_cell.angle_beta   90.00
_cell.angle_gamma   90.00
#
_symmetry.space_group_name_H-M   'P 1'
#
loop_
_entity.id
_entity.type
_entity.pdbx_description
1 polymer ?
#
loop_
_entity_poly.entity_id
_entity_poly.type
_entity_poly.pdbx_seq_one_letter_code
_entity_poly.pdbx_strand_id
1 'polypeptide(L)'
;MGLFSKPEVVIIKDSCDSKEYLKKLQELRSTVADNSVAAEKIDKEITIVEAGIYGEESVLFELQNSGMDLVVLRDLFLKTEDGRSAQIDFFVITPYVNVIIECKNLFGNIEINNKGDFIRTIECKGRKYKEGIYSPITQNERHLEVYKSCWESDKGFVTKFIAGRHFTEYNKTIVVLANPKTVINDKFAKKEIKQQVIRSDQLINYLKSTRTDVASSLKAMKETGEWIRKMNVDERTDYLKKFEELAAEAKVEDVSVESANPPEEPNSSQELICPRCGGQLILRTAKKGDNAGNQFYGCSNFPKCRYIKNLE
;
A
#
# COMPACT_ATOMS: atom_id res chain seq x y z
N MET A 1 3.82 38.66 34.17
CA MET A 1 3.98 37.20 33.93
C MET A 1 2.95 36.82 32.89
N GLY A 2 3.36 36.64 31.64
CA GLY A 2 2.43 36.26 30.56
C GLY A 2 1.86 34.87 30.83
N LEU A 3 0.55 34.71 30.72
CA LEU A 3 -0.09 33.41 30.71
C LEU A 3 0.48 32.61 29.53
N PHE A 4 1.40 31.68 29.81
CA PHE A 4 1.74 30.66 28.83
C PHE A 4 0.52 29.75 28.69
N SER A 5 -0.30 29.99 27.67
CA SER A 5 -1.33 29.02 27.27
C SER A 5 -0.64 27.71 26.95
N LYS A 6 -1.22 26.60 27.40
CA LYS A 6 -0.72 25.27 27.01
C LYS A 6 -0.77 25.17 25.48
N PRO A 7 0.30 24.65 24.84
CA PRO A 7 0.28 24.42 23.41
C PRO A 7 -0.93 23.58 22.99
N GLU A 8 -1.58 23.97 21.91
CA GLU A 8 -2.82 23.35 21.42
C GLU A 8 -2.59 22.71 20.04
N VAL A 9 -2.84 21.41 19.93
CA VAL A 9 -2.85 20.69 18.65
C VAL A 9 -4.30 20.48 18.22
N VAL A 10 -4.68 21.07 17.09
CA VAL A 10 -6.04 21.02 16.56
C VAL A 10 -6.09 20.19 15.30
N ILE A 11 -6.88 19.12 15.33
CA ILE A 11 -7.10 18.27 14.16
C ILE A 11 -8.39 18.74 13.48
N ILE A 12 -8.26 19.39 12.32
CA ILE A 12 -9.39 19.96 11.55
C ILE A 12 -10.03 18.91 10.64
N LYS A 13 -9.23 17.96 10.14
CA LYS A 13 -9.70 16.81 9.37
C LYS A 13 -9.00 15.57 9.89
N ASP A 14 -9.80 14.62 10.35
CA ASP A 14 -9.35 13.28 10.75
C ASP A 14 -10.20 12.31 9.93
N SER A 15 -9.78 12.00 8.69
CA SER A 15 -10.49 10.99 7.92
C SER A 15 -10.13 9.61 8.49
N CYS A 16 -11.12 8.72 8.48
CA CYS A 16 -10.99 7.33 8.91
C CYS A 16 -10.99 6.41 7.68
N ASP A 17 -10.80 6.97 6.47
CA ASP A 17 -11.10 6.32 5.20
C ASP A 17 -10.29 5.03 5.03
N SER A 18 -9.01 5.04 5.45
CA SER A 18 -8.16 3.85 5.48
C SER A 18 -8.66 2.76 6.43
N LYS A 19 -9.25 3.12 7.59
CA LYS A 19 -9.81 2.14 8.54
C LYS A 19 -11.15 1.59 8.04
N GLU A 20 -11.96 2.41 7.39
CA GLU A 20 -13.18 1.94 6.72
C GLU A 20 -12.85 1.00 5.56
N TYR A 21 -11.86 1.35 4.75
CA TYR A 21 -11.35 0.49 3.68
C TYR A 21 -10.80 -0.83 4.22
N LEU A 22 -10.01 -0.79 5.29
CA LEU A 22 -9.52 -1.99 5.97
C LEU A 22 -10.69 -2.89 6.44
N LYS A 23 -11.71 -2.30 7.06
CA LYS A 23 -12.89 -3.05 7.51
C LYS A 23 -13.58 -3.74 6.32
N LYS A 24 -13.79 -3.03 5.21
CA LYS A 24 -14.38 -3.60 3.99
C LYS A 24 -13.53 -4.73 3.40
N LEU A 25 -12.21 -4.60 3.40
CA LEU A 25 -11.29 -5.67 2.96
C LEU A 25 -11.39 -6.90 3.86
N GLN A 26 -11.45 -6.72 5.19
CA GLN A 26 -11.60 -7.82 6.15
C GLN A 26 -12.96 -8.53 5.99
N GLU A 27 -14.04 -7.76 5.79
CA GLU A 27 -15.35 -8.31 5.47
C GLU A 27 -15.30 -9.11 4.17
N LEU A 28 -14.72 -8.55 3.11
CA LEU A 28 -14.59 -9.23 1.82
C LEU A 28 -13.76 -10.53 1.93
N ARG A 29 -12.65 -10.49 2.67
CA ARG A 29 -11.78 -11.64 2.93
C ARG A 29 -12.52 -12.80 3.58
N SER A 30 -13.47 -12.51 4.47
CA SER A 30 -14.30 -13.51 5.14
C SER A 30 -15.25 -14.26 4.19
N THR A 31 -15.47 -13.72 2.98
CA THR A 31 -16.37 -14.31 1.98
C THR A 31 -15.68 -15.20 0.95
N VAL A 32 -14.36 -15.37 1.07
CA VAL A 32 -13.51 -16.05 0.08
C VAL A 32 -12.76 -17.22 0.75
N ALA A 33 -12.62 -18.34 0.04
CA ALA A 33 -11.93 -19.53 0.54
C ALA A 33 -10.43 -19.25 0.83
N ASP A 34 -9.93 -19.76 1.95
CA ASP A 34 -8.57 -19.45 2.47
C ASP A 34 -7.43 -19.88 1.54
N ASN A 35 -7.63 -20.92 0.74
CA ASN A 35 -6.65 -21.45 -0.20
C ASN A 35 -6.71 -20.80 -1.59
N SER A 36 -7.57 -19.78 -1.78
CA SER A 36 -7.72 -19.12 -3.08
C SER A 36 -6.65 -18.05 -3.32
N VAL A 37 -6.40 -17.76 -4.60
CA VAL A 37 -5.53 -16.65 -5.01
C VAL A 37 -6.12 -15.29 -4.58
N ALA A 38 -7.44 -15.18 -4.52
CA ALA A 38 -8.13 -13.98 -4.05
C ALA A 38 -7.84 -13.73 -2.56
N ALA A 39 -7.90 -14.75 -1.71
CA ALA A 39 -7.53 -14.66 -0.30
C ALA A 39 -6.09 -14.15 -0.12
N GLU A 40 -5.11 -14.74 -0.82
CA GLU A 40 -3.70 -14.31 -0.75
C GLU A 40 -3.53 -12.82 -1.12
N LYS A 41 -4.20 -12.37 -2.19
CA LYS A 41 -4.13 -10.97 -2.64
C LYS A 41 -4.78 -10.02 -1.64
N ILE A 42 -5.93 -10.39 -1.07
CA ILE A 42 -6.64 -9.57 -0.08
C ILE A 42 -5.84 -9.51 1.23
N ASP A 43 -5.30 -10.64 1.71
CA ASP A 43 -4.47 -10.68 2.94
C ASP A 43 -3.22 -9.81 2.81
N LYS A 44 -2.60 -9.82 1.62
CA LYS A 44 -1.48 -8.93 1.31
C LYS A 44 -1.88 -7.46 1.35
N GLU A 45 -3.03 -7.11 0.78
CA GLU A 45 -3.56 -5.73 0.81
C GLU A 45 -3.87 -5.30 2.24
N ILE A 46 -4.55 -6.13 3.03
CA ILE A 46 -4.83 -5.89 4.45
C ILE A 46 -3.53 -5.57 5.20
N THR A 47 -2.49 -6.38 5.00
CA THR A 47 -1.18 -6.15 5.64
C THR A 47 -0.57 -4.80 5.24
N ILE A 48 -0.70 -4.39 3.98
CA ILE A 48 -0.21 -3.09 3.48
C ILE A 48 -0.98 -1.94 4.13
N VAL A 49 -2.31 -2.03 4.16
CA VAL A 49 -3.20 -1.01 4.72
C VAL A 49 -2.99 -0.88 6.23
N GLU A 50 -2.92 -1.98 6.97
CA GLU A 50 -2.62 -1.99 8.40
C GLU A 50 -1.27 -1.34 8.71
N ALA A 51 -0.25 -1.65 7.92
CA ALA A 51 1.05 -1.01 8.04
C ALA A 51 0.97 0.51 7.76
N GLY A 52 0.18 0.94 6.77
CA GLY A 52 -0.07 2.35 6.48
C GLY A 52 -0.73 3.07 7.67
N ILE A 53 -1.84 2.52 8.17
CA ILE A 53 -2.59 3.05 9.32
C ILE A 53 -1.68 3.17 10.54
N TYR A 54 -0.93 2.11 10.88
CA TYR A 54 0.01 2.14 12.00
C TYR A 54 1.05 3.26 11.84
N GLY A 55 1.57 3.45 10.63
CA GLY A 55 2.54 4.49 10.34
C GLY A 55 1.96 5.88 10.57
N GLU A 56 0.76 6.15 10.04
CA GLU A 56 0.05 7.41 10.24
C GLU A 56 -0.30 7.66 11.71
N GLU A 57 -0.79 6.64 12.44
CA GLU A 57 -1.09 6.76 13.87
C GLU A 57 0.17 7.09 14.68
N SER A 58 1.32 6.52 14.33
CA SER A 58 2.60 6.86 14.95
C SER A 58 2.99 8.32 14.69
N VAL A 59 2.80 8.84 13.47
CA VAL A 59 3.08 10.25 13.16
C VAL A 59 2.11 11.18 13.89
N LEU A 60 0.82 10.85 13.91
CA LEU A 60 -0.19 11.61 14.62
C LEU A 60 0.11 11.69 16.13
N PHE A 61 0.54 10.57 16.73
CA PHE A 61 0.96 10.53 18.12
C PHE A 61 2.10 11.53 18.40
N GLU A 62 3.14 11.57 17.57
CA GLU A 62 4.22 12.55 17.71
C GLU A 62 3.68 13.99 17.62
N LEU A 63 2.83 14.28 16.62
CA LEU A 63 2.24 15.61 16.44
C LEU A 63 1.40 16.05 17.64
N GLN A 64 0.56 15.17 18.19
CA GLN A 64 -0.26 15.43 19.38
C GLN A 64 0.60 15.71 20.63
N ASN A 65 1.80 15.13 20.70
CA ASN A 65 2.74 15.29 21.80
C ASN A 65 3.87 16.30 21.49
N SER A 66 3.70 17.12 20.46
CA SER A 66 4.74 18.04 19.97
C SER A 66 5.16 19.14 20.96
N GLY A 67 4.24 19.51 21.86
CA GLY A 67 4.41 20.64 22.77
C GLY A 67 4.47 21.99 22.05
N MET A 68 3.84 22.12 20.88
CA MET A 68 3.71 23.37 20.13
C MET A 68 2.29 23.50 19.55
N ASP A 69 1.89 24.73 19.25
CA ASP A 69 0.63 24.99 18.57
C ASP A 69 0.69 24.43 17.15
N LEU A 70 -0.25 23.55 16.81
CA LEU A 70 -0.34 22.93 15.49
C LEU A 70 -1.79 22.89 15.02
N VAL A 71 -1.99 23.02 13.72
CA VAL A 71 -3.24 22.65 13.06
C VAL A 71 -2.93 21.54 12.08
N VAL A 72 -3.63 20.41 12.18
CA VAL A 72 -3.37 19.20 11.41
C VAL A 72 -4.60 18.84 10.57
N LEU A 73 -4.37 18.57 9.29
CA LEU A 73 -5.33 17.95 8.41
C LEU A 73 -4.75 16.62 7.94
N ARG A 74 -5.49 15.54 8.12
CA ARG A 74 -5.12 14.21 7.63
C ARG A 74 -5.86 13.87 6.36
N ASP A 75 -5.20 13.07 5.51
CA ASP A 75 -5.79 12.47 4.31
C ASP A 75 -6.52 13.50 3.43
N LEU A 76 -5.80 14.56 3.11
CA LEU A 76 -6.30 15.66 2.30
C LEU A 76 -6.17 15.29 0.82
N PHE A 77 -7.28 15.11 0.12
CA PHE A 77 -7.27 14.84 -1.31
C PHE A 77 -7.59 16.08 -2.10
N LEU A 78 -6.66 16.43 -2.97
CA LEU A 78 -6.72 17.62 -3.81
C LEU A 78 -6.82 17.19 -5.27
N LYS A 79 -7.63 17.93 -6.03
CA LYS A 79 -7.80 17.74 -7.46
C LYS A 79 -7.72 19.10 -8.15
N THR A 80 -6.92 19.18 -9.19
CA THR A 80 -6.77 20.38 -10.01
C THR A 80 -7.75 20.35 -11.18
N GLU A 81 -8.00 21.52 -11.77
CA GLU A 81 -8.87 21.65 -12.96
C GLU A 81 -8.35 20.87 -14.17
N ASP A 82 -7.02 20.74 -14.30
CA ASP A 82 -6.36 19.97 -15.36
C ASP A 82 -6.36 18.44 -15.10
N GLY A 83 -7.04 17.98 -14.04
CA GLY A 83 -7.25 16.57 -13.74
C GLY A 83 -6.14 15.88 -12.93
N ARG A 84 -5.06 16.59 -12.57
CA ARG A 84 -4.08 16.05 -11.61
C ARG A 84 -4.70 15.92 -10.22
N SER A 85 -4.20 15.00 -9.43
CA SER A 85 -4.64 14.79 -8.05
C SER A 85 -3.48 14.36 -7.15
N ALA A 86 -3.64 14.59 -5.85
CA ALA A 86 -2.73 14.16 -4.81
C ALA A 86 -3.51 13.86 -3.52
N GLN A 87 -3.09 12.82 -2.82
CA GLN A 87 -3.54 12.48 -1.48
C GLN A 87 -2.41 12.80 -0.50
N ILE A 88 -2.64 13.74 0.40
CA ILE A 88 -1.65 14.19 1.37
C ILE A 88 -1.96 13.55 2.72
N ASP A 89 -1.05 12.72 3.22
CA ASP A 89 -1.22 12.03 4.50
C ASP A 89 -1.39 13.02 5.66
N PHE A 90 -0.50 14.03 5.75
CA PHE A 90 -0.63 15.12 6.70
C PHE A 90 -0.29 16.47 6.09
N PHE A 91 -1.20 17.42 6.26
CA PHE A 91 -0.94 18.84 6.11
C PHE A 91 -0.87 19.47 7.51
N VAL A 92 0.34 19.85 7.93
CA VAL A 92 0.60 20.41 9.26
C VAL A 92 0.90 21.89 9.13
N ILE A 93 0.08 22.72 9.77
CA ILE A 93 0.30 24.16 9.88
C ILE A 93 0.97 24.40 11.23
N THR A 94 2.18 24.95 11.18
CA THR A 94 2.91 25.44 12.35
C THR A 94 2.77 26.97 12.44
N PRO A 95 3.23 27.63 13.50
CA PRO A 95 3.25 29.09 13.55
C PRO A 95 4.09 29.72 12.43
N TYR A 96 5.07 29.02 11.87
CA TYR A 96 6.04 29.63 10.96
C TYR A 96 5.88 29.18 9.51
N VAL A 97 5.54 27.91 9.31
CA VAL A 97 5.44 27.27 8.00
C VAL A 97 4.34 26.22 7.99
N ASN A 98 3.83 25.94 6.80
CA ASN A 98 3.09 24.73 6.48
C ASN A 98 4.07 23.62 6.12
N VAL A 99 3.78 22.39 6.55
CA VAL A 99 4.58 21.20 6.29
C VAL A 99 3.66 20.11 5.76
N ILE A 100 3.94 19.67 4.53
CA ILE A 100 3.31 18.52 3.88
C ILE A 100 4.15 17.29 4.22
N ILE A 101 3.59 16.36 4.99
CA ILE A 101 4.27 15.16 5.45
C ILE A 101 3.76 13.98 4.63
N GLU A 102 4.69 13.28 3.99
CA GLU A 102 4.48 11.95 3.42
C GLU A 102 4.86 10.90 4.47
N CYS A 103 3.92 10.07 4.89
CA CYS A 103 4.15 9.01 5.87
C CYS A 103 4.46 7.69 5.16
N LYS A 104 5.60 7.08 5.46
CA LYS A 104 5.96 5.76 4.92
C LYS A 104 6.31 4.78 6.03
N ASN A 105 5.55 3.69 6.12
CA ASN A 105 5.83 2.61 7.07
C ASN A 105 6.73 1.51 6.45
N LEU A 106 7.88 1.89 5.88
CA LEU A 106 8.77 0.95 5.17
C LEU A 106 9.48 -0.02 6.13
N PHE A 107 9.38 -1.32 5.90
CA PHE A 107 10.20 -2.32 6.60
C PHE A 107 11.54 -2.56 5.87
N GLY A 108 12.56 -3.02 6.61
CA GLY A 108 13.86 -3.41 6.07
C GLY A 108 14.91 -2.28 6.04
N ASN A 109 16.04 -2.56 5.40
CA ASN A 109 17.12 -1.60 5.23
C ASN A 109 16.86 -0.77 3.96
N ILE A 110 16.71 0.54 4.13
CA ILE A 110 16.45 1.50 3.05
C ILE A 110 17.75 2.23 2.73
N GLU A 111 18.29 1.95 1.55
CA GLU A 111 19.44 2.64 0.99
C GLU A 111 18.95 3.78 0.08
N ILE A 112 19.52 4.97 0.24
CA ILE A 112 19.35 6.08 -0.70
C ILE A 112 20.70 6.35 -1.36
N ASN A 113 20.79 6.05 -2.65
CA ASN A 113 22.06 6.17 -3.37
C ASN A 113 22.32 7.62 -3.82
N ASN A 114 23.44 7.85 -4.51
CA ASN A 114 23.84 9.18 -4.99
C ASN A 114 22.94 9.75 -6.10
N LYS A 115 22.17 8.92 -6.79
CA LYS A 115 21.16 9.33 -7.77
C LYS A 115 19.83 9.69 -7.11
N GLY A 116 19.65 9.33 -5.84
CA GLY A 116 18.40 9.48 -5.11
C GLY A 116 17.46 8.29 -5.25
N ASP A 117 17.94 7.15 -5.75
CA ASP A 117 17.12 5.93 -5.82
C ASP A 117 16.93 5.36 -4.42
N PHE A 118 15.68 5.04 -4.07
CA PHE A 118 15.34 4.33 -2.85
C PHE A 118 15.41 2.84 -3.12
N ILE A 119 16.23 2.13 -2.35
CA ILE A 119 16.43 0.70 -2.53
C ILE A 119 16.24 -0.01 -1.20
N ARG A 120 15.32 -0.97 -1.16
CA ARG A 120 15.06 -1.77 0.03
C ARG A 120 15.79 -3.10 -0.05
N THR A 121 16.41 -3.47 1.07
CA THR A 121 16.96 -4.81 1.28
C THR A 121 16.26 -5.47 2.46
N ILE A 122 15.70 -6.66 2.23
CA ILE A 122 15.07 -7.51 3.24
C ILE A 122 15.87 -8.80 3.38
N GLU A 123 16.16 -9.22 4.61
CA GLU A 123 16.80 -10.49 4.89
C GLU A 123 15.77 -11.49 5.43
N CYS A 124 15.59 -12.62 4.75
CA CYS A 124 14.65 -13.66 5.13
C CYS A 124 15.31 -15.04 4.94
N LYS A 125 15.32 -15.85 6.00
CA LYS A 125 15.91 -17.22 5.99
C LYS A 125 17.35 -17.26 5.45
N GLY A 126 18.16 -16.26 5.81
CA GLY A 126 19.56 -16.14 5.37
C GLY A 126 19.75 -15.68 3.92
N ARG A 127 18.68 -15.35 3.19
CA ARG A 127 18.74 -14.77 1.85
C ARG A 127 18.40 -13.29 1.89
N LYS A 128 19.12 -12.49 1.10
CA LYS A 128 18.89 -11.05 0.93
C LYS A 128 18.13 -10.80 -0.37
N TYR A 129 17.04 -10.08 -0.26
CA TYR A 129 16.21 -9.64 -1.37
C TYR A 129 16.35 -8.13 -1.50
N LYS A 130 16.71 -7.63 -2.69
CA LYS A 130 16.92 -6.21 -2.97
C LYS A 130 15.97 -5.75 -4.06
N GLU A 131 15.27 -4.65 -3.82
CA GLU A 131 14.28 -4.09 -4.76
C GLU A 131 14.27 -2.56 -4.72
N GLY A 132 13.91 -1.93 -5.84
CA GLY A 132 13.71 -0.48 -5.91
C GLY A 132 12.34 -0.08 -5.34
N ILE A 133 12.27 1.11 -4.74
CA ILE A 133 11.04 1.72 -4.25
C ILE A 133 10.84 3.04 -5.00
N TYR A 134 9.59 3.34 -5.37
CA TYR A 134 9.24 4.65 -5.91
C TYR A 134 9.59 5.74 -4.89
N SER A 135 10.32 6.76 -5.33
CA SER A 135 10.84 7.82 -4.46
C SER A 135 9.72 8.51 -3.68
N PRO A 136 9.67 8.37 -2.34
CA PRO A 136 8.71 9.11 -1.52
C PRO A 136 8.92 10.62 -1.58
N ILE A 137 10.15 11.06 -1.89
CA ILE A 137 10.46 12.48 -2.09
C ILE A 137 9.74 12.99 -3.34
N THR A 138 9.88 12.29 -4.46
CA THR A 138 9.22 12.66 -5.72
C THR A 138 7.70 12.60 -5.60
N GLN A 139 7.19 11.66 -4.80
CA GLN A 139 5.76 11.64 -4.46
C GLN A 139 5.35 12.93 -3.73
N ASN A 140 6.08 13.33 -2.69
CA ASN A 140 5.77 14.51 -1.90
C ASN A 140 5.97 15.84 -2.67
N GLU A 141 6.93 15.88 -3.61
CA GLU A 141 7.09 17.00 -4.55
C GLU A 141 5.83 17.17 -5.42
N ARG A 142 5.26 16.07 -5.94
CA ARG A 142 4.00 16.10 -6.69
C ARG A 142 2.84 16.59 -5.82
N HIS A 143 2.81 16.22 -4.54
CA HIS A 143 1.80 16.71 -3.61
C HIS A 143 1.86 18.24 -3.46
N LEU A 144 3.07 18.79 -3.31
CA LEU A 144 3.29 20.23 -3.24
C LEU A 144 2.87 20.95 -4.52
N GLU A 145 3.15 20.37 -5.70
CA GLU A 145 2.75 20.95 -7.00
C GLU A 145 1.23 20.96 -7.19
N VAL A 146 0.54 19.89 -6.82
CA VAL A 146 -0.93 19.82 -6.85
C VAL A 146 -1.51 20.84 -5.86
N TYR A 147 -1.03 20.87 -4.62
CA TYR A 147 -1.47 21.85 -3.63
C TYR A 147 -1.23 23.29 -4.10
N LYS A 148 -0.06 23.58 -4.67
CA LYS A 148 0.25 24.91 -5.25
C LYS A 148 -0.76 25.28 -6.33
N SER A 149 -1.09 24.34 -7.21
CA SER A 149 -2.05 24.57 -8.30
C SER A 149 -3.45 24.88 -7.77
N CYS A 150 -3.93 24.13 -6.78
CA CYS A 150 -5.20 24.40 -6.08
C CYS A 150 -5.13 25.74 -5.32
N TRP A 151 -4.01 26.06 -4.68
CA TRP A 151 -3.83 27.31 -3.97
C TRP A 151 -3.83 28.52 -4.91
N GLU A 152 -3.39 28.37 -6.16
CA GLU A 152 -3.40 29.42 -7.17
C GLU A 152 -4.73 29.55 -7.93
N SER A 153 -5.68 28.62 -7.82
CA SER A 153 -6.89 28.60 -8.67
C SER A 153 -7.64 29.94 -8.63
N ASP A 154 -7.82 30.50 -7.44
CA ASP A 154 -8.65 31.69 -7.23
C ASP A 154 -7.83 33.00 -7.26
N LYS A 155 -6.54 32.92 -7.59
CA LYS A 155 -5.62 34.07 -7.57
C LYS A 155 -5.46 34.68 -8.96
N GLY A 156 -5.59 36.01 -9.05
CA GLY A 156 -5.21 36.76 -10.26
C GLY A 156 -3.71 36.63 -10.60
N PHE A 157 -3.36 36.89 -11.85
CA PHE A 157 -2.00 36.69 -12.40
C PHE A 157 -0.88 37.39 -11.59
N VAL A 158 -1.10 38.64 -11.19
CA VAL A 158 -0.13 39.41 -10.38
C VAL A 158 0.08 38.76 -9.01
N THR A 159 -1.00 38.30 -8.38
CA THR A 159 -0.97 37.60 -7.09
C THR A 159 -0.22 36.28 -7.20
N LYS A 160 -0.41 35.51 -8.29
CA LYS A 160 0.36 34.28 -8.54
C LYS A 160 1.86 34.57 -8.64
N PHE A 161 2.25 35.65 -9.33
CA PHE A 161 3.66 36.00 -9.50
C PHE A 161 4.35 36.41 -8.19
N ILE A 162 3.69 37.22 -7.36
CA ILE A 162 4.24 37.69 -6.09
C ILE A 162 4.18 36.57 -5.04
N ALA A 163 3.02 35.96 -4.85
CA ALA A 163 2.81 34.97 -3.81
C ALA A 163 3.49 33.62 -4.16
N GLY A 164 3.65 33.32 -5.46
CA GLY A 164 4.39 32.16 -5.93
C GLY A 164 5.89 32.19 -5.62
N ARG A 165 6.50 33.38 -5.47
CA ARG A 165 7.91 33.52 -5.07
C ARG A 165 8.17 33.08 -3.63
N HIS A 166 7.22 33.34 -2.74
CA HIS A 166 7.32 32.97 -1.32
C HIS A 166 6.65 31.63 -1.00
N PHE A 167 5.96 31.01 -1.95
CA PHE A 167 5.20 29.79 -1.70
C PHE A 167 6.07 28.67 -1.09
N THR A 168 7.25 28.41 -1.65
CA THR A 168 8.17 27.38 -1.16
C THR A 168 8.92 27.79 0.11
N GLU A 169 8.89 29.07 0.48
CA GLU A 169 9.42 29.56 1.75
C GLU A 169 8.50 29.16 2.90
N TYR A 170 7.19 29.30 2.70
CA TYR A 170 6.17 29.00 3.71
C TYR A 170 5.58 27.58 3.62
N ASN A 171 5.77 26.85 2.53
CA ASN A 171 5.29 25.47 2.36
C ASN A 171 6.49 24.53 2.15
N LYS A 172 6.71 23.67 3.14
CA LYS A 172 7.80 22.68 3.16
C LYS A 172 7.23 21.28 2.97
N THR A 173 8.07 20.39 2.46
CA THR A 173 7.77 18.97 2.31
C THR A 173 8.75 18.15 3.13
N ILE A 174 8.29 17.05 3.72
CA ILE A 174 9.13 16.10 4.43
C ILE A 174 8.57 14.68 4.30
N VAL A 175 9.45 13.69 4.16
CA VAL A 175 9.11 12.28 4.24
C VAL A 175 9.43 11.78 5.64
N VAL A 176 8.46 11.16 6.30
CA VAL A 176 8.63 10.55 7.62
C VAL A 176 8.55 9.04 7.49
N LEU A 177 9.65 8.36 7.83
CA LEU A 177 9.66 6.91 7.98
C LEU A 177 9.13 6.54 9.36
N ALA A 178 7.89 6.05 9.39
CA ALA A 178 7.15 5.83 10.64
C ALA A 178 7.52 4.51 11.34
N ASN A 179 8.04 3.52 10.61
CA ASN A 179 8.42 2.25 11.20
C ASN A 179 9.73 2.42 12.01
N PRO A 180 9.72 2.23 13.35
CA PRO A 180 10.92 2.43 14.16
C PRO A 180 12.03 1.43 13.84
N LYS A 181 11.68 0.29 13.23
CA LYS A 181 12.61 -0.78 12.81
C LYS A 181 13.28 -0.49 11.46
N THR A 182 12.88 0.56 10.73
CA THR A 182 13.55 0.95 9.49
C THR A 182 14.97 1.41 9.78
N VAL A 183 15.92 0.88 9.00
CA VAL A 183 17.30 1.40 8.97
C VAL A 183 17.47 2.20 7.71
N ILE A 184 17.87 3.46 7.84
CA ILE A 184 18.18 4.34 6.71
C ILE A 184 19.69 4.36 6.52
N ASN A 185 20.14 4.03 5.31
CA ASN A 185 21.51 4.23 4.87
C ASN A 185 21.53 5.22 3.71
N ASP A 186 21.77 6.49 4.05
CA ASP A 186 21.82 7.59 3.10
C ASP A 186 23.25 8.09 2.89
N LYS A 187 24.28 7.34 3.31
CA LYS A 187 25.68 7.83 3.34
C LYS A 187 26.09 8.57 2.06
N PHE A 188 25.70 8.04 0.91
CA PHE A 188 26.01 8.56 -0.42
C PHE A 188 24.94 9.48 -1.04
N ALA A 189 23.79 9.64 -0.38
CA ALA A 189 22.75 10.56 -0.81
C ALA A 189 23.24 12.02 -0.73
N LYS A 190 22.70 12.86 -1.62
CA LYS A 190 22.97 14.29 -1.62
C LYS A 190 22.38 14.96 -0.36
N LYS A 191 22.96 16.09 0.05
CA LYS A 191 22.54 16.80 1.27
C LYS A 191 21.07 17.20 1.21
N GLU A 192 20.58 17.66 0.06
CA GLU A 192 19.17 18.03 -0.12
C GLU A 192 18.21 16.85 0.07
N ILE A 193 18.64 15.62 -0.24
CA ILE A 193 17.85 14.40 -0.07
C ILE A 193 17.82 13.98 1.40
N LYS A 194 18.98 14.01 2.07
CA LYS A 194 19.10 13.68 3.51
C LYS A 194 18.22 14.55 4.39
N GLN A 195 18.04 15.81 4.02
CA GLN A 195 17.21 16.77 4.77
C GLN A 195 15.71 16.57 4.56
N GLN A 196 15.32 15.78 3.55
CA GLN A 196 13.93 15.54 3.18
C GLN A 196 13.37 14.21 3.72
N VAL A 197 14.20 13.36 4.33
CA VAL A 197 13.79 12.07 4.87
C VAL A 197 14.23 11.97 6.33
N ILE A 198 13.27 11.80 7.22
CA ILE A 198 13.52 11.66 8.66
C ILE A 198 12.80 10.44 9.22
N ARG A 199 13.22 10.00 10.40
CA ARG A 199 12.43 9.04 11.20
C ARG A 199 11.38 9.79 12.02
N SER A 200 10.34 9.07 12.45
CA SER A 200 9.26 9.64 13.29
C SER A 200 9.78 10.36 14.54
N ASP A 201 10.77 9.82 15.23
CA ASP A 201 11.37 10.40 16.44
C ASP A 201 12.07 11.76 16.21
N GLN A 202 12.32 12.12 14.96
CA GLN A 202 12.99 13.38 14.58
C GLN A 202 11.99 14.46 14.15
N LEU A 203 10.71 14.12 13.96
CA LEU A 203 9.69 14.99 13.39
C LEU A 203 9.52 16.28 14.19
N ILE A 204 9.40 16.18 15.51
CA ILE A 204 9.14 17.35 16.35
C ILE A 204 10.32 18.32 16.36
N ASN A 205 11.55 17.79 16.34
CA ASN A 205 12.74 18.63 16.21
C ASN A 205 12.82 19.30 14.84
N TYR A 206 12.45 18.60 13.77
CA TYR A 206 12.33 19.18 12.44
C TYR A 206 11.34 20.34 12.41
N LEU A 207 10.11 20.14 12.93
CA LEU A 207 9.08 21.19 12.97
C LEU A 207 9.52 22.41 13.79
N LYS A 208 10.17 22.19 14.94
CA LYS A 208 10.68 23.29 15.79
C LYS A 208 11.83 24.06 15.16
N SER A 209 12.64 23.40 14.34
CA SER A 209 13.79 24.03 13.66
C SER A 209 13.42 24.72 12.34
N THR A 210 12.33 24.29 11.71
CA THR A 210 11.91 24.81 10.40
C THR A 210 11.02 26.03 10.58
N ARG A 211 11.60 27.22 10.45
CA ARG A 211 10.93 28.49 10.78
C ARG A 211 11.24 29.58 9.76
N THR A 212 10.31 30.52 9.64
CA THR A 212 10.44 31.83 9.00
C THR A 212 10.51 32.92 10.08
N ASP A 213 10.69 34.17 9.69
CA ASP A 213 10.87 35.27 10.64
C ASP A 213 9.58 35.64 11.39
N VAL A 214 8.41 35.41 10.79
CA VAL A 214 7.12 35.86 11.29
C VAL A 214 6.26 34.68 11.74
N ALA A 215 5.82 34.72 12.99
CA ALA A 215 4.90 33.72 13.55
C ALA A 215 3.43 34.11 13.29
N SER A 216 2.64 33.15 12.86
CA SER A 216 1.19 33.19 12.80
C SER A 216 0.59 32.87 14.17
N SER A 217 -0.53 33.52 14.49
CA SER A 217 -1.32 33.15 15.67
C SER A 217 -2.09 31.84 15.43
N LEU A 218 -2.41 31.11 16.50
CA LEU A 218 -3.24 29.90 16.41
C LEU A 218 -4.59 30.16 15.72
N LYS A 219 -5.19 31.35 15.92
CA LYS A 219 -6.42 31.74 15.23
C LYS A 219 -6.23 31.79 13.71
N ALA A 220 -5.18 32.45 13.23
CA ALA A 220 -4.86 32.52 11.81
C ALA A 220 -4.52 31.14 11.22
N MET A 221 -3.87 30.28 12.01
CA MET A 221 -3.59 28.89 11.62
C MET A 221 -4.88 28.08 11.44
N LYS A 222 -5.84 28.21 12.37
CA LYS A 222 -7.16 27.57 12.28
C LYS A 222 -7.94 28.04 11.05
N GLU A 223 -7.93 29.36 10.77
CA GLU A 223 -8.56 29.93 9.57
C GLU A 223 -7.93 29.39 8.28
N THR A 224 -6.60 29.29 8.25
CA THR A 224 -5.86 28.68 7.13
C THR A 224 -6.24 27.22 6.96
N GLY A 225 -6.29 26.45 8.05
CA GLY A 225 -6.67 25.05 8.01
C GLY A 225 -8.10 24.82 7.52
N GLU A 226 -9.07 25.63 7.94
CA GLU A 226 -10.44 25.56 7.40
C GLU A 226 -10.50 25.92 5.91
N TRP A 227 -9.68 26.87 5.45
CA TRP A 227 -9.59 27.19 4.02
C TRP A 227 -9.03 26.02 3.22
N ILE A 228 -7.96 25.37 3.69
CA ILE A 228 -7.40 24.16 3.07
C ILE A 228 -8.40 23.01 3.10
N ARG A 229 -9.12 22.82 4.21
CA ARG A 229 -10.14 21.75 4.33
C ARG A 229 -11.21 21.88 3.25
N LYS A 230 -11.61 23.09 2.86
CA LYS A 230 -12.58 23.33 1.78
C LYS A 230 -12.09 22.90 0.40
N MET A 231 -10.78 22.76 0.21
CA MET A 231 -10.19 22.24 -1.03
C MET A 231 -10.25 20.71 -1.11
N ASN A 232 -10.52 20.04 0.01
CA ASN A 232 -10.69 18.60 0.02
C ASN A 232 -11.86 18.22 -0.87
N VAL A 233 -11.60 17.36 -1.85
CA VAL A 233 -12.65 16.64 -2.56
C VAL A 233 -12.95 15.40 -1.73
N ASP A 234 -14.21 14.95 -1.64
CA ASP A 234 -14.56 13.70 -0.92
C ASP A 234 -14.65 12.49 -1.85
N GLU A 235 -14.90 12.71 -3.14
CA GLU A 235 -14.92 11.65 -4.14
C GLU A 235 -13.51 11.06 -4.33
N ARG A 236 -13.40 9.74 -4.19
CA ARG A 236 -12.15 8.96 -4.32
C ARG A 236 -12.31 7.90 -5.39
N THR A 237 -11.17 7.43 -5.91
CA THR A 237 -11.15 6.18 -6.67
C THR A 237 -11.52 5.03 -5.76
N ASP A 238 -12.50 4.22 -6.18
CA ASP A 238 -12.88 3.01 -5.46
C ASP A 238 -11.88 1.89 -5.73
N TYR A 239 -10.89 1.77 -4.85
CA TYR A 239 -9.89 0.71 -4.90
C TYR A 239 -10.45 -0.66 -4.51
N LEU A 240 -11.55 -0.69 -3.75
CA LEU A 240 -12.15 -1.94 -3.26
C LEU A 240 -12.75 -2.76 -4.41
N LYS A 241 -13.32 -2.08 -5.42
CA LYS A 241 -13.92 -2.70 -6.60
C LYS A 241 -13.06 -3.79 -7.23
N LYS A 242 -11.75 -3.57 -7.34
CA LYS A 242 -10.82 -4.57 -7.89
C LYS A 242 -10.81 -5.86 -7.07
N PHE A 243 -10.88 -5.76 -5.74
CA PHE A 243 -10.89 -6.92 -4.85
C PHE A 243 -12.27 -7.59 -4.84
N GLU A 244 -13.36 -6.82 -4.97
CA GLU A 244 -14.71 -7.36 -5.12
C GLU A 244 -14.83 -8.20 -6.38
N GLU A 245 -14.29 -7.71 -7.51
CA GLU A 245 -14.22 -8.45 -8.77
C GLU A 245 -13.42 -9.75 -8.60
N LEU A 246 -12.24 -9.69 -7.96
CA LEU A 246 -11.43 -10.89 -7.66
C LEU A 246 -12.15 -11.89 -6.75
N ALA A 247 -12.89 -11.42 -5.75
CA ALA A 247 -13.67 -12.27 -4.85
C ALA A 247 -14.88 -12.90 -5.56
N ALA A 248 -15.51 -12.18 -6.47
CA ALA A 248 -16.61 -12.70 -7.28
C ALA A 248 -16.12 -13.79 -8.24
N GLU A 249 -14.99 -13.57 -8.93
CA GLU A 249 -14.35 -14.57 -9.80
C GLU A 249 -14.03 -15.86 -9.05
N ALA A 250 -13.45 -15.75 -7.84
CA ALA A 250 -13.13 -16.92 -7.01
C ALA A 250 -14.36 -17.74 -6.60
N LYS A 251 -15.51 -17.09 -6.35
CA LYS A 251 -16.77 -17.78 -6.04
C LYS A 251 -17.33 -18.53 -7.24
N VAL A 252 -17.13 -18.02 -8.46
CA VAL A 252 -17.55 -18.72 -9.69
C VAL A 252 -16.68 -19.95 -9.94
N GLU A 253 -15.38 -19.87 -9.66
CA GLU A 253 -14.47 -21.02 -9.76
C GLU A 253 -14.85 -22.12 -8.75
N ASP A 254 -15.13 -21.80 -7.49
CA ASP A 254 -15.60 -22.80 -6.50
C ASP A 254 -16.93 -23.47 -6.92
N VAL A 255 -17.88 -22.72 -7.46
CA VAL A 255 -19.16 -23.26 -7.96
C VAL A 255 -18.97 -24.10 -9.23
N SER A 256 -18.01 -23.76 -10.09
CA SER A 256 -17.71 -24.55 -11.29
C SER A 256 -17.07 -25.91 -10.98
N VAL A 257 -16.42 -26.03 -9.81
CA VAL A 257 -15.84 -27.30 -9.34
C VAL A 257 -16.90 -28.15 -8.62
N GLU A 258 -17.89 -27.55 -7.95
CA GLU A 258 -19.02 -28.29 -7.35
C GLU A 258 -20.16 -28.62 -8.34
N SER A 259 -20.32 -27.87 -9.44
CA SER A 259 -21.34 -28.13 -10.47
C SER A 259 -20.81 -28.87 -11.70
N ALA A 260 -19.53 -29.23 -11.74
CA ALA A 260 -19.04 -30.23 -12.67
C ALA A 260 -19.33 -31.63 -12.11
N ASN A 261 -20.61 -32.02 -12.14
CA ASN A 261 -20.86 -33.39 -12.54
C ASN A 261 -20.16 -33.52 -13.91
N PRO A 262 -19.19 -34.44 -14.08
CA PRO A 262 -18.57 -34.60 -15.38
C PRO A 262 -19.71 -34.82 -16.39
N PRO A 263 -19.69 -34.18 -17.57
CA PRO A 263 -20.56 -34.63 -18.64
C PRO A 263 -20.31 -36.14 -18.75
N GLU A 264 -21.37 -36.94 -18.65
CA GLU A 264 -21.35 -38.31 -19.12
C GLU A 264 -21.00 -38.24 -20.61
N GLU A 265 -19.70 -38.21 -20.92
CA GLU A 265 -19.24 -38.68 -22.21
C GLU A 265 -19.70 -40.13 -22.32
N PRO A 266 -20.26 -40.55 -23.46
CA PRO A 266 -20.71 -41.93 -23.66
C PRO A 266 -19.47 -42.83 -23.66
N ASN A 267 -19.06 -43.28 -22.48
CA ASN A 267 -17.92 -44.16 -22.32
C ASN A 267 -18.34 -45.58 -22.75
N SER A 268 -18.16 -45.86 -24.03
CA SER A 268 -18.21 -47.22 -24.58
C SER A 268 -16.90 -47.98 -24.28
N SER A 269 -16.46 -48.04 -23.03
CA SER A 269 -15.42 -48.98 -22.63
C SER A 269 -15.86 -49.76 -21.39
N GLN A 270 -16.16 -51.03 -21.62
CA GLN A 270 -16.45 -52.00 -20.58
C GLN A 270 -15.36 -51.94 -19.51
N GLU A 271 -15.74 -51.72 -18.25
CA GLU A 271 -14.80 -51.71 -17.13
C GLU A 271 -14.11 -53.08 -17.02
N LEU A 272 -12.87 -53.16 -17.49
CA LEU A 272 -12.04 -54.35 -17.38
C LEU A 272 -11.56 -54.48 -15.93
N ILE A 273 -12.06 -55.50 -15.22
CA ILE A 273 -11.66 -55.79 -13.85
C ILE A 273 -10.50 -56.80 -13.82
N CYS A 274 -9.52 -56.56 -12.93
CA CYS A 274 -8.38 -57.45 -12.76
C CYS A 274 -8.82 -58.76 -12.09
N PRO A 275 -8.62 -59.93 -12.73
CA PRO A 275 -9.05 -61.22 -12.18
C PRO A 275 -8.21 -61.67 -10.96
N ARG A 276 -7.10 -60.99 -10.66
CA ARG A 276 -6.22 -61.32 -9.52
C ARG A 276 -6.59 -60.63 -8.22
N CYS A 277 -7.13 -59.41 -8.28
CA CYS A 277 -7.35 -58.62 -7.06
C CYS A 277 -8.65 -57.80 -7.07
N GLY A 278 -9.46 -57.90 -8.12
CA GLY A 278 -10.68 -57.10 -8.27
C GLY A 278 -10.46 -55.62 -8.57
N GLY A 279 -9.21 -55.14 -8.58
CA GLY A 279 -8.90 -53.76 -8.95
C GLY A 279 -9.11 -53.49 -10.44
N GLN A 280 -9.33 -52.23 -10.82
CA GLN A 280 -9.54 -51.84 -12.21
C GLN A 280 -8.27 -52.06 -13.07
N LEU A 281 -8.45 -52.48 -14.32
CA LEU A 281 -7.40 -52.48 -15.33
C LEU A 281 -7.41 -51.15 -16.08
N ILE A 282 -6.26 -50.49 -16.10
CA ILE A 282 -6.08 -49.20 -16.77
C ILE A 282 -5.08 -49.32 -17.90
N LEU A 283 -5.31 -48.59 -18.99
CA LEU A 283 -4.40 -48.56 -20.14
C LEU A 283 -3.08 -47.88 -19.76
N ARG A 284 -1.96 -48.55 -20.04
CA ARG A 284 -0.60 -48.04 -19.76
C ARG A 284 0.29 -48.25 -20.98
N THR A 285 1.26 -47.38 -21.16
CA THR A 285 2.29 -47.52 -22.19
C THR A 285 3.59 -48.02 -21.57
N ALA A 286 4.18 -49.06 -22.15
CA ALA A 286 5.47 -49.58 -21.71
C ALA A 286 6.58 -48.55 -21.94
N LYS A 287 7.36 -48.25 -20.90
CA LYS A 287 8.40 -47.21 -20.94
C LYS A 287 9.79 -47.71 -21.29
N LYS A 288 10.07 -49.03 -21.20
CA LYS A 288 11.40 -49.64 -21.37
C LYS A 288 11.29 -51.08 -21.88
N GLY A 289 12.34 -51.56 -22.56
CA GLY A 289 12.43 -52.92 -23.13
C GLY A 289 11.90 -53.00 -24.58
N ASP A 290 11.88 -54.21 -25.15
CA ASP A 290 11.52 -54.45 -26.56
C ASP A 290 10.08 -54.06 -26.92
N ASN A 291 9.22 -53.88 -25.91
CA ASN A 291 7.83 -53.44 -26.06
C ASN A 291 7.64 -51.95 -25.73
N ALA A 292 8.70 -51.16 -25.59
CA ALA A 292 8.59 -49.74 -25.28
C ALA A 292 7.75 -49.00 -26.35
N GLY A 293 6.77 -48.23 -25.91
CA GLY A 293 5.80 -47.56 -26.78
C GLY A 293 4.49 -48.33 -26.99
N ASN A 294 4.46 -49.65 -26.78
CA ASN A 294 3.22 -50.44 -26.88
C ASN A 294 2.32 -50.23 -25.66
N GLN A 295 1.01 -50.23 -25.89
CA GLN A 295 -0.01 -50.11 -24.86
C GLN A 295 -0.47 -51.49 -24.36
N PHE A 296 -0.75 -51.57 -23.07
CA PHE A 296 -1.31 -52.75 -22.41
C PHE A 296 -2.19 -52.33 -21.24
N TYR A 297 -3.12 -53.17 -20.82
CA TYR A 297 -3.90 -52.97 -19.60
C TYR A 297 -3.11 -53.45 -18.38
N GLY A 298 -2.83 -52.56 -17.43
CA GLY A 298 -2.16 -52.88 -16.17
C GLY A 298 -3.08 -52.63 -14.96
N CYS A 299 -2.97 -53.44 -13.91
CA CYS A 299 -3.77 -53.25 -12.70
C CYS A 299 -3.45 -51.91 -12.00
N SER A 300 -4.50 -51.19 -11.57
CA SER A 300 -4.37 -49.95 -10.79
C SER A 300 -3.63 -50.14 -9.47
N ASN A 301 -3.72 -51.32 -8.86
CA ASN A 301 -3.07 -51.67 -7.59
C ASN A 301 -1.57 -51.99 -7.71
N PHE A 302 -0.90 -51.72 -8.83
CA PHE A 302 0.57 -51.81 -8.92
C PHE A 302 1.22 -50.87 -7.89
N PRO A 303 2.29 -51.28 -7.17
CA PRO A 303 3.09 -52.49 -7.35
C PRO A 303 2.58 -53.75 -6.64
N LYS A 304 1.50 -53.65 -5.85
CA LYS A 304 0.93 -54.76 -5.05
C LYS A 304 0.27 -55.82 -5.93
N CYS A 305 -0.35 -55.43 -7.03
CA CYS A 305 -0.82 -56.34 -8.08
C CYS A 305 -0.13 -56.04 -9.41
N ARG A 306 0.60 -57.02 -9.96
CA ARG A 306 1.36 -56.88 -11.22
C ARG A 306 0.69 -57.55 -12.42
N TYR A 307 -0.63 -57.75 -12.37
CA TYR A 307 -1.37 -58.32 -13.49
C TYR A 307 -1.36 -57.36 -14.69
N ILE A 308 -1.16 -57.92 -15.88
CA ILE A 308 -1.22 -57.23 -17.17
C ILE A 308 -2.09 -58.02 -18.15
N LYS A 309 -2.76 -57.33 -19.06
CA LYS A 309 -3.47 -57.89 -20.21
C LYS A 309 -3.03 -57.11 -21.45
N ASN A 310 -2.44 -57.78 -22.43
CA ASN A 310 -2.05 -57.12 -23.67
C ASN A 310 -3.31 -56.77 -24.49
N LEU A 311 -3.22 -55.70 -25.27
CA LEU A 311 -4.18 -55.45 -26.34
C LEU A 311 -3.89 -56.47 -27.44
N GLU A 312 -4.91 -57.20 -27.89
CA GLU A 312 -4.81 -58.03 -29.10
C GLU A 312 -4.68 -57.15 -30.34
#